data_AF-A0A6I5C8E9-F1
#
_entry.id   AF-A0A6I5C8E9-F1
#
_cell.length_a   1.000
_cell.length_b   1.000
_cell.length_c   1.000
_cell.angle_alpha   90.00
_cell.angle_beta   90.00
_cell.angle_gamma   90.00
#
_symmetry.space_group_name_H-M   'P 1'
#
loop_
_entity.id
_entity.type
_entity.pdbx_description
1 polymer ?
#
loop_
_entity_poly.entity_id
_entity_poly.type
_entity_poly.pdbx_seq_one_letter_code
_entity_poly.pdbx_strand_id
1 'polypeptide(L)' 'MAVSVTLPALGESVTEGTVTRWLKAEGERVEADEPLLEVS' A
#
# COMPACT_ATOMS: atom_id res chain seq x y z
N MET A 1 -0.74 -16.15 9.12
CA MET A 1 -0.83 -16.16 7.65
C MET A 1 -0.51 -14.76 7.17
N ALA A 2 0.35 -14.60 6.16
CA ALA A 2 0.62 -13.30 5.56
C ALA A 2 -0.45 -13.01 4.50
N VAL A 3 -0.93 -11.77 4.43
CA VAL A 3 -1.88 -11.32 3.41
C VAL A 3 -1.09 -10.50 2.38
N SER A 4 -1.20 -10.88 1.12
CA SER A 4 -0.60 -10.14 0.01
C SER A 4 -1.43 -8.88 -0.24
N VAL A 5 -0.82 -7.70 -0.07
CA VAL A 5 -1.45 -6.43 -0.44
C VAL A 5 -1.07 -6.13 -1.88
N THR A 6 -2.05 -6.21 -2.78
CA THR A 6 -1.86 -5.85 -4.19
C THR A 6 -2.24 -4.40 -4.40
N LEU A 7 -1.35 -3.63 -5.03
CA LEU A 7 -1.67 -2.26 -5.43
C LEU A 7 -2.71 -2.30 -6.57
N PRO A 8 -3.87 -1.62 -6.43
CA PRO A 8 -4.83 -1.51 -7.51
C PRO A 8 -4.31 -0.57 -8.61
N ALA A 9 -4.94 -0.61 -9.79
CA ALA A 9 -4.64 0.32 -10.86
C ALA A 9 -4.85 1.76 -10.37
N LEU A 10 -3.82 2.61 -10.52
CA LEU A 10 -3.83 4.00 -10.03
C LEU A 10 -4.54 4.97 -10.98
N GLY A 11 -4.81 4.53 -12.21
CA GLY A 11 -5.57 5.27 -13.22
C GLY A 11 -5.60 4.48 -14.53
N GLU A 12 -6.46 4.88 -15.46
CA GLU A 12 -6.62 4.20 -16.76
C GLU A 12 -5.30 4.09 -17.56
N SER A 13 -4.36 5.02 -17.33
CA SER A 13 -3.04 5.05 -17.97
C SER A 13 -1.86 4.86 -17.00
N VAL A 14 -2.10 4.61 -15.72
CA VAL A 14 -1.04 4.53 -14.69
C VAL A 14 -0.83 3.07 -14.30
N THR A 15 0.22 2.48 -14.88
CA THR A 15 0.59 1.07 -14.71
C THR A 15 1.54 0.85 -13.53
N GLU A 16 2.29 1.88 -13.13
CA GLU A 16 3.28 1.82 -12.05
C GLU A 16 3.17 3.09 -11.22
N GLY A 17 3.31 2.95 -9.90
CA GLY A 17 3.33 4.06 -8.95
C GLY A 17 4.50 3.90 -8.00
N THR A 18 5.10 5.02 -7.59
CA THR A 18 6.26 5.00 -6.69
C THR A 18 5.79 5.10 -5.26
N VAL A 19 6.23 4.18 -4.40
CA VAL A 19 5.95 4.27 -2.95
C VAL A 19 6.71 5.46 -2.38
N THR A 20 5.99 6.52 -2.05
CA THR A 20 6.58 7.76 -1.51
C THR A 20 6.84 7.63 -0.02
N ARG A 21 5.98 6.88 0.70
CA ARG A 21 6.10 6.73 2.15
C ARG A 21 5.44 5.46 2.66
N TRP A 22 6.11 4.80 3.60
CA TRP A 22 5.50 3.76 4.43
C TRP A 22 4.92 4.38 5.69
N LEU A 23 3.64 4.10 5.94
CA LEU A 23 2.92 4.56 7.13
C LEU A 23 2.98 3.53 8.27
N LYS A 24 3.23 2.27 7.95
CA LYS A 24 3.41 1.17 8.91
C LYS A 24 4.85 0.65 8.93
N ALA A 25 5.33 0.31 10.12
CA ALA A 25 6.62 -0.35 10.29
C ALA A 25 6.50 -1.88 10.24
N GLU A 26 7.64 -2.55 10.02
CA GLU A 26 7.70 -4.01 10.08
C GLU A 26 7.36 -4.53 11.48
N GLY A 27 6.47 -5.52 11.56
CA GLY A 27 6.00 -6.09 12.82
C GLY A 27 4.85 -5.33 13.49
N GLU A 28 4.41 -4.22 12.91
CA GLU A 28 3.25 -3.47 13.42
C GLU A 28 1.94 -4.18 13.07
N ARG A 29 0.91 -4.01 13.92
CA ARG A 29 -0.41 -4.58 13.69
C ARG A 29 -1.17 -3.73 12.68
N VAL A 30 -1.66 -4.36 11.61
CA VAL A 30 -2.52 -3.72 10.61
C VAL A 30 -3.99 -3.95 10.99
N GLU A 31 -4.80 -2.89 10.93
CA GLU A 31 -6.24 -2.93 11.16
C GLU A 31 -7.04 -2.65 9.88
N ALA A 32 -8.32 -3.01 9.87
CA ALA A 32 -9.20 -2.69 8.74
C ALA A 32 -9.37 -1.18 8.61
N ASP A 33 -9.48 -0.70 7.37
CA ASP A 33 -9.56 0.74 7.02
C ASP A 33 -8.31 1.57 7.36
N GLU A 34 -7.21 0.92 7.75
CA GLU A 34 -5.97 1.60 8.06
C GLU A 34 -5.05 1.74 6.82
N PRO A 35 -4.50 2.93 6.55
CA PRO A 35 -3.59 3.15 5.43
C PRO A 35 -2.19 2.57 5.71
N LEU A 36 -1.63 1.82 4.74
CA LEU A 36 -0.34 1.15 4.88
C LEU A 36 0.83 1.95 4.32
N LEU A 37 0.62 2.58 3.16
CA LEU A 37 1.65 3.26 2.39
C LEU A 37 1.02 4.29 1.46
N GLU A 38 1.80 5.30 1.08
CA GLU A 38 1.44 6.34 0.12
C GLU A 38 2.14 6.10 -1.21
N VAL A 39 1.43 6.34 -2.31
CA VAL A 39 1.93 6.15 -3.68
C VAL A 39 1.68 7.42 -4.49
N SER A 40 2.65 7.82 -5.31
CA SER A 40 2.55 8.89 -6.31
C SER A 40 2.58 8.35 -7.73
#